data_AF-A0A3D0UTB6-F1
#
_entry.id   AF-A0A3D0UTB6-F1
#
_cell.length_a   1.000
_cell.length_b   1.000
_cell.length_c   1.000
_cell.angle_alpha   90.00
_cell.angle_beta   90.00
_cell.angle_gamma   90.00
#
_symmetry.space_group_name_H-M   'P 1'
#
loop_
_entity.id
_entity.type
_entity.pdbx_description
1 polymer ?
#
loop_
_entity_poly.entity_id
_entity_poly.type
_entity_poly.pdbx_seq_one_letter_code
_entity_poly.pdbx_strand_id
1 'polypeptide(L)'
;MQPEIIYKPIRHGYARINKEGVLQITIPSRLRGDQKFIDMLVEKGQKLLKRYQARTHIDTVTHDEVLLFGEKIPVSEIAPSIKKLPAILKQTLFDYVTPMLDEYSKKLGIDYRGLKIRKTKSKR
;
A
#
# COMPACT_ATOMS: atom_id res chain seq x y z
N MET A 1 -10.13 9.02 -19.10
CA MET A 1 -9.77 10.18 -18.26
C MET A 1 -8.56 10.86 -18.88
N GLN A 2 -8.63 12.17 -19.16
CA GLN A 2 -7.50 12.91 -19.71
C GLN A 2 -6.49 13.23 -18.59
N PRO A 3 -5.17 13.10 -18.83
CA PRO A 3 -4.15 13.41 -17.83
C PRO A 3 -4.08 14.92 -17.58
N GLU A 4 -3.92 15.33 -16.32
CA GLU A 4 -3.67 16.72 -15.96
C GLU A 4 -2.20 17.05 -16.21
N ILE A 5 -1.92 17.94 -17.17
CA ILE A 5 -0.54 18.36 -17.52
C ILE A 5 -0.24 19.70 -16.86
N ILE A 6 0.78 19.72 -16.00
CA ILE A 6 1.23 20.92 -15.27
C ILE A 6 2.66 21.26 -15.68
N TYR A 7 2.89 22.53 -15.99
CA TYR A 7 4.23 23.04 -16.29
C TYR A 7 4.84 23.70 -15.06
N LYS A 8 6.05 23.29 -14.67
CA LYS A 8 6.78 23.85 -13.52
C LYS A 8 8.25 24.08 -13.85
N PRO A 9 8.93 25.03 -13.17
CA PRO A 9 10.37 25.25 -13.32
C PRO A 9 11.16 24.15 -12.59
N ILE A 10 11.15 22.94 -13.16
CA ILE A 10 11.81 21.75 -12.62
C ILE A 10 12.80 21.15 -13.62
N ARG A 11 13.76 20.36 -13.13
CA ARG A 11 14.80 19.75 -13.98
C ARG A 11 14.29 18.57 -14.82
N HIS A 12 13.44 17.74 -14.22
CA HIS A 12 12.95 16.47 -14.79
C HIS A 12 11.42 16.43 -14.78
N GLY A 13 10.82 15.90 -15.84
CA GLY A 13 9.39 15.61 -15.87
C GLY A 13 9.08 14.29 -15.21
N TYR A 14 7.88 14.18 -14.63
CA TYR A 14 7.42 12.96 -13.97
C TYR A 14 5.90 12.83 -14.07
N ALA A 15 5.44 11.58 -13.99
CA ALA A 15 4.02 11.24 -13.88
C ALA A 15 3.78 10.63 -12.49
N ARG A 16 2.67 11.01 -11.85
CA ARG A 16 2.22 10.45 -10.58
C ARG A 16 0.71 10.32 -10.56
N ILE A 17 0.20 9.52 -9.65
CA ILE A 17 -1.24 9.42 -9.39
C ILE A 17 -1.51 10.17 -8.08
N ASN A 18 -2.46 11.09 -8.10
CA ASN A 18 -2.85 11.85 -6.92
C ASN A 18 -3.64 10.96 -5.94
N LYS A 19 -3.99 11.50 -4.77
CA LYS A 19 -4.78 10.76 -3.76
C LYS A 19 -6.20 10.41 -4.23
N GLU A 20 -6.69 11.08 -5.27
CA GLU A 20 -8.00 10.88 -5.88
C GLU A 20 -7.97 9.88 -7.06
N GLY A 21 -6.80 9.28 -7.35
CA GLY A 21 -6.65 8.31 -8.43
C GLY A 21 -6.45 8.93 -9.83
N VAL A 22 -6.29 10.25 -9.93
CA VAL A 22 -6.09 10.98 -11.19
C VAL A 22 -4.60 11.02 -11.57
N LEU A 23 -4.32 10.74 -12.85
CA LEU A 23 -2.99 10.83 -13.42
C LEU A 23 -2.59 12.31 -13.62
N GLN A 24 -1.51 12.71 -12.95
CA GLN A 24 -0.93 14.04 -13.04
C GLN A 24 0.48 13.97 -13.64
N ILE A 25 0.71 14.73 -14.70
CA ILE A 25 1.95 14.79 -15.46
C ILE A 25 2.57 16.17 -15.23
N THR A 26 3.75 16.22 -14.63
CA THR A 26 4.49 17.48 -14.44
C THR A 26 5.64 17.56 -15.44
N ILE A 27 5.67 18.63 -16.23
CA ILE A 27 6.64 18.85 -17.30
C ILE A 27 7.50 20.08 -16.98
N PRO A 28 8.83 20.03 -17.16
CA PRO A 28 9.69 21.21 -17.11
C PRO A 28 9.18 22.30 -18.05
N SER A 29 9.03 23.54 -17.58
CA SER A 29 8.55 24.65 -18.42
C SER A 29 9.37 24.82 -19.70
N ARG A 30 10.67 24.52 -19.66
CA ARG A 30 11.59 24.55 -20.81
C ARG A 30 11.25 23.54 -21.93
N LEU A 31 10.46 22.51 -21.65
CA LEU A 31 10.08 21.44 -22.58
C LEU A 31 8.62 21.54 -23.03
N ARG A 32 7.94 22.68 -22.81
CA ARG A 32 6.53 22.87 -23.17
C ARG A 32 6.24 22.70 -24.67
N GLY A 33 7.21 23.02 -25.54
CA GLY A 33 7.07 22.85 -26.99
C GLY A 33 7.60 21.51 -27.53
N ASP A 34 8.17 20.66 -26.68
CA ASP A 34 8.74 19.38 -27.12
C ASP A 34 7.66 18.30 -27.14
N GLN A 35 6.95 18.20 -28.26
CA GLN A 35 5.83 17.26 -28.42
C GLN A 35 6.27 15.80 -28.24
N LYS A 36 7.47 15.43 -28.72
CA LYS A 36 8.00 14.07 -28.55
C LYS A 36 8.19 13.72 -27.08
N PHE A 37 8.72 14.66 -26.29
CA PHE A 37 8.86 14.47 -24.85
C PHE A 37 7.50 14.35 -24.16
N ILE A 38 6.55 15.20 -24.52
CA ILE A 38 5.18 15.20 -23.96
C ILE A 38 4.52 13.83 -24.22
N ASP A 39 4.51 13.37 -25.46
CA ASP A 39 3.88 12.12 -25.87
C ASP A 39 4.50 10.92 -25.15
N MET A 40 5.83 10.87 -25.05
CA MET A 40 6.55 9.85 -24.29
C MET A 40 6.14 9.85 -22.81
N LEU A 41 6.00 11.03 -22.19
CA LEU A 41 5.63 11.14 -20.78
C LEU A 41 4.17 10.73 -20.56
N VAL A 42 3.28 11.07 -21.49
CA VAL A 42 1.87 10.67 -21.49
C VAL A 42 1.75 9.16 -21.60
N GLU A 43 2.48 8.52 -22.52
CA GLU A 43 2.47 7.05 -22.67
C GLU A 43 2.94 6.35 -21.38
N LYS A 44 4.03 6.84 -20.77
CA LYS A 44 4.52 6.34 -19.48
C LYS A 44 3.49 6.54 -18.37
N GLY A 45 2.82 7.69 -18.34
CA GLY A 45 1.75 7.99 -17.41
C GLY A 45 0.55 7.05 -17.57
N GLN A 46 0.14 6.74 -18.80
CA GLN A 46 -0.94 5.80 -19.07
C GLN A 46 -0.60 4.38 -18.63
N LYS A 47 0.65 3.92 -18.85
CA LYS A 47 1.12 2.63 -18.33
C LYS A 47 1.07 2.60 -16.80
N LEU A 48 1.41 3.70 -16.13
CA LEU A 48 1.28 3.84 -14.67
C LEU A 48 -0.19 3.76 -14.23
N LEU A 49 -1.09 4.48 -14.91
CA LEU A 49 -2.53 4.47 -14.60
C LEU A 49 -3.14 3.07 -14.78
N LYS A 50 -2.80 2.38 -15.87
CA LYS A 50 -3.24 1.00 -16.11
C LYS A 50 -2.78 0.05 -14.99
N ARG A 51 -1.54 0.18 -14.53
CA ARG A 51 -1.00 -0.61 -13.39
C ARG A 51 -1.70 -0.27 -12.08
N TYR A 52 -2.04 0.99 -11.88
CA TYR A 52 -2.75 1.44 -10.68
C TYR A 52 -4.19 0.95 -10.66
N GLN A 53 -4.92 1.02 -11.79
CA GLN A 53 -6.27 0.50 -11.92
C GLN A 53 -6.32 -1.03 -11.84
N ALA A 54 -5.32 -1.72 -12.40
CA ALA A 54 -5.21 -3.18 -12.29
C ALA A 54 -4.83 -3.65 -10.87
N ARG A 55 -4.27 -2.77 -10.04
CA ARG A 55 -4.11 -3.05 -8.62
C ARG A 55 -5.47 -2.86 -7.95
N THR A 56 -6.14 -3.96 -7.64
CA THR A 56 -7.10 -3.97 -6.54
C THR A 56 -6.35 -3.50 -5.30
N HIS A 57 -6.59 -2.25 -4.88
CA HIS A 57 -6.07 -1.73 -3.63
C HIS A 57 -6.79 -2.49 -2.52
N ILE A 58 -6.21 -3.61 -2.08
CA ILE A 58 -6.73 -4.31 -0.92
C ILE A 58 -6.26 -3.52 0.29
N ASP A 59 -7.11 -2.58 0.70
CA ASP A 59 -6.98 -1.93 1.99
C ASP A 59 -7.13 -2.99 3.06
N THR A 60 -6.05 -3.27 3.77
CA THR A 60 -6.04 -4.28 4.83
C THR A 60 -6.83 -3.85 6.04
N VAL A 61 -7.07 -2.55 6.22
CA VAL A 61 -7.88 -1.98 7.28
C VAL A 61 -8.63 -0.77 6.72
N THR A 62 -9.96 -0.83 6.72
CA THR A 62 -10.85 0.30 6.46
C THR A 62 -11.57 0.70 7.75
N HIS A 63 -12.49 1.66 7.69
CA HIS A 63 -13.32 2.01 8.85
C HIS A 63 -14.24 0.85 9.26
N ASP A 64 -14.72 0.09 8.27
CA ASP A 64 -15.79 -0.88 8.46
C ASP A 64 -15.31 -2.32 8.40
N GLU A 65 -14.21 -2.60 7.70
CA GLU A 65 -13.70 -3.95 7.46
C GLU A 65 -12.19 -4.06 7.70
N VAL A 66 -11.76 -5.26 8.06
CA VAL A 66 -10.34 -5.65 8.15
C VAL A 66 -10.13 -6.90 7.34
N LEU A 67 -9.07 -6.91 6.54
CA LEU A 67 -8.59 -8.12 5.90
C LEU A 67 -7.77 -8.93 6.91
N LEU A 68 -8.33 -10.04 7.38
CA LEU A 68 -7.70 -10.95 8.32
C LEU A 68 -7.64 -12.35 7.70
N PHE A 69 -6.43 -12.93 7.61
CA PHE A 69 -6.20 -14.25 7.02
C PHE A 69 -6.78 -14.49 5.62
N GLY A 70 -6.95 -13.43 4.82
CA GLY A 70 -7.50 -13.52 3.46
C GLY A 70 -9.00 -13.26 3.36
N GLU A 71 -9.68 -13.11 4.50
CA GLU A 71 -11.11 -12.81 4.59
C GLU A 71 -11.34 -11.37 5.05
N LYS A 72 -12.43 -10.76 4.59
CA LYS A 72 -12.88 -9.44 5.05
C LYS A 72 -13.84 -9.63 6.21
N ILE A 73 -13.47 -9.10 7.37
CA ILE A 73 -14.24 -9.21 8.59
C ILE A 73 -14.66 -7.81 9.05
N PRO A 74 -15.93 -7.59 9.41
CA PRO A 74 -16.37 -6.32 9.96
C PRO A 74 -15.60 -5.93 11.23
N VAL A 75 -15.22 -4.65 11.34
CA VAL A 75 -14.50 -4.13 12.51
C VAL A 75 -15.30 -4.34 13.80
N SER A 76 -16.63 -4.26 13.73
CA SER A 76 -17.55 -4.49 14.85
C SER A 76 -17.47 -5.90 15.42
N GLU A 77 -17.07 -6.89 14.62
CA GLU A 77 -16.92 -8.28 15.08
C GLU A 77 -15.57 -8.51 15.79
N ILE A 78 -14.56 -7.71 15.46
CA ILE A 78 -13.21 -7.85 16.00
C ILE A 78 -12.99 -6.95 17.21
N ALA A 79 -13.41 -5.69 17.11
CA ALA A 79 -13.05 -4.65 18.06
C ALA A 79 -14.24 -3.73 18.39
N PRO A 80 -14.42 -3.37 19.67
CA PRO A 80 -15.46 -2.41 20.06
C PRO A 80 -15.18 -0.98 19.56
N SER A 81 -13.97 -0.71 19.03
CA SER A 81 -13.63 0.54 18.35
C SER A 81 -12.39 0.39 17.46
N ILE A 82 -12.32 1.18 16.39
CA ILE A 82 -11.15 1.28 15.50
C ILE A 82 -9.86 1.62 16.26
N LYS A 83 -9.94 2.40 17.34
CA LYS A 83 -8.77 2.76 18.17
C LYS A 83 -8.13 1.54 18.85
N LYS A 84 -8.93 0.53 19.22
CA LYS A 84 -8.44 -0.70 19.87
C LYS A 84 -8.05 -1.79 18.87
N LEU A 85 -8.52 -1.68 17.63
CA LEU A 85 -8.28 -2.66 16.58
C LEU A 85 -6.78 -3.03 16.41
N PRO A 86 -5.81 -2.09 16.39
CA PRO A 86 -4.41 -2.47 16.22
C PRO A 86 -3.85 -3.35 17.33
N ALA A 87 -4.32 -3.17 18.57
CA ALA A 87 -3.89 -3.98 19.71
C ALA A 87 -4.47 -5.39 19.62
N ILE A 88 -5.76 -5.49 19.27
CA ILE A 88 -6.46 -6.77 19.11
C ILE A 88 -5.86 -7.57 17.96
N LEU A 89 -5.67 -6.97 16.78
CA LEU A 89 -5.03 -7.64 15.64
C LEU A 89 -3.63 -8.14 15.98
N LYS A 90 -2.87 -7.38 16.77
CA LYS A 90 -1.54 -7.82 17.21
C LYS A 90 -1.65 -9.05 18.11
N GLN A 91 -2.61 -9.07 19.04
CA GLN A 91 -2.84 -10.22 19.92
C GLN A 91 -3.29 -11.44 19.12
N THR A 92 -4.26 -11.29 18.22
CA THR A 92 -4.73 -12.37 17.33
C THR A 92 -3.57 -13.00 16.54
N LEU A 93 -2.65 -12.18 16.03
CA LEU A 93 -1.47 -12.69 15.33
C LEU A 93 -0.51 -13.43 16.28
N PHE A 94 -0.34 -12.98 17.53
CA PHE A 94 0.44 -13.72 18.53
C PHE A 94 -0.19 -15.08 18.80
N ASP A 95 -1.49 -15.12 19.08
CA ASP A 95 -2.21 -16.33 19.44
C ASP A 95 -2.16 -17.36 18.29
N TYR A 96 -2.22 -16.87 17.04
CA TYR A 96 -2.09 -17.71 15.85
C TYR A 96 -0.67 -18.28 15.65
N VAL A 97 0.36 -17.45 15.79
CA VAL A 97 1.75 -17.82 15.43
C VAL A 97 2.47 -18.58 16.55
N THR A 98 2.15 -18.29 17.82
CA THR A 98 2.81 -18.90 18.99
C THR A 98 2.81 -20.44 18.96
N PRO A 99 1.67 -21.13 18.80
CA PRO A 99 1.65 -22.60 18.81
C PRO A 99 2.48 -23.20 17.66
N MET A 100 2.49 -22.55 16.49
CA MET A 100 3.32 -22.99 15.36
C MET A 100 4.81 -22.90 15.70
N LEU A 101 5.23 -21.79 16.29
CA LEU A 101 6.63 -21.60 16.66
C LEU A 101 7.07 -22.47 17.83
N ASP A 102 6.20 -22.72 18.80
CA ASP A 102 6.46 -23.68 19.87
C ASP A 102 6.68 -25.09 19.31
N GLU A 103 5.88 -25.50 18.33
CA GLU A 103 6.06 -26.77 17.64
C GLU A 103 7.42 -26.85 16.95
N TYR A 104 7.81 -25.83 16.19
CA TYR A 104 9.11 -25.80 15.50
C TYR A 104 10.29 -25.73 16.46
N SER A 105 10.16 -24.95 17.54
CA SER A 105 11.17 -24.83 18.59
C SER A 105 11.47 -26.18 19.23
N LYS A 106 10.43 -26.95 19.56
CA LYS A 106 10.55 -28.33 20.06
C LYS A 106 11.23 -29.25 19.04
N LYS A 107 10.82 -29.20 17.76
CA LYS A 107 11.41 -30.03 16.70
C LYS A 107 12.91 -29.74 16.47
N LEU A 108 13.31 -28.48 16.62
CA LEU A 108 14.70 -28.05 16.43
C LEU A 108 15.55 -28.16 17.70
N GLY A 109 14.94 -28.38 18.86
CA GLY A 109 15.62 -28.35 20.16
C GLY A 109 16.20 -26.98 20.51
N ILE A 110 15.65 -25.91 19.93
CA ILE A 110 16.14 -24.53 20.10
C ILE A 110 15.00 -23.68 20.64
N ASP A 111 15.15 -23.19 21.87
CA ASP A 111 14.23 -22.24 22.47
C ASP A 111 14.40 -20.85 21.85
N TYR A 112 13.29 -20.19 21.54
CA TYR A 112 13.29 -18.81 21.08
C TYR A 112 13.06 -17.86 22.27
N ARG A 113 13.77 -16.73 22.29
CA ARG A 113 13.73 -15.74 23.39
C ARG A 113 12.39 -14.98 23.52
N GLY A 114 11.46 -15.21 22.59
CA GLY A 114 10.17 -14.55 22.54
C GLY A 114 9.82 -13.99 21.17
N LEU A 115 8.52 -13.80 20.96
CA LEU A 115 7.93 -13.31 19.72
C LEU A 115 7.79 -11.78 19.75
N LYS A 116 8.17 -11.11 18.66
CA LYS A 116 7.98 -9.66 18.52
C LYS A 116 7.42 -9.32 17.14
N ILE A 117 6.12 -9.05 17.11
CA ILE A 117 5.45 -8.53 15.92
C ILE A 117 5.71 -7.02 15.83
N ARG A 118 6.32 -6.59 14.73
CA ARG A 118 6.58 -5.16 14.42
C ARG A 118 5.72 -4.73 13.24
N LYS A 119 5.10 -3.55 13.35
CA LYS A 119 4.47 -2.91 12.20
C LYS A 119 5.57 -2.44 11.25
N THR A 120 5.62 -3.01 10.07
CA THR A 120 6.54 -2.54 9.03
C THR A 120 5.90 -1.34 8.34
N LYS A 121 6.64 -0.23 8.25
CA LYS A 121 6.31 0.81 7.28
C LYS A 121 6.79 0.28 5.94
N SER A 122 5.94 -0.43 5.22
CA SER A 122 6.21 -0.69 3.82
C SER A 122 6.40 0.66 3.15
N LYS A 123 7.52 0.86 2.44
CA LYS A 123 7.64 1.96 1.47
C LYS A 123 6.67 1.64 0.34
N ARG A 124 5.38 1.89 0.56
CA ARG A 124 4.37 1.94 -0.49
C ARG A 124 4.26 3.38 -0.96
#